data_AF-A0A3D3BLF5-F1
#
_entry.id   AF-A0A3D3BLF5-F1
#
_cell.length_a   1.000
_cell.length_b   1.000
_cell.length_c   1.000
_cell.angle_alpha   90.00
_cell.angle_beta   90.00
_cell.angle_gamma   90.00
#
_symmetry.space_group_name_H-M   'P 1'
#
loop_
_entity.id
_entity.type
_entity.pdbx_description
1 polymer ?
#
loop_
_entity_poly.entity_id
_entity_poly.type
_entity_poly.pdbx_seq_one_letter_code
_entity_poly.pdbx_strand_id
1 'polypeptide(L)'
;MTNLDGTPTITKPSYTFWILFYGIICSSWLLLFVMSATDKVPGLTFIKDFCVSASEASIFQLTGMWSLMIGAMMLPSFYNFVVVHQDIRRNDSRHTALLTSGYVAIWVAVVPLASFTQKYFLDQDLIGLDGRSQSMFLNGLLLLIAGVYQFTKIKNACLTVCSSPMHFFLSYWKEGYTGSFRMGVHLGTVCVTCCWALMLLAFVGGAMNMLWMAGLTSIMIIEKQGHLSEKFSGLVGTTLIGAASITLVLSIFLEVMI
;
A
#
# COMPACT_ATOMS: atom_id res chain seq x y z
N MET A 1 -24.41 29.29 -4.16
CA MET A 1 -24.75 30.73 -4.21
C MET A 1 -24.49 31.16 -5.64
N THR A 2 -25.54 31.51 -6.38
CA THR A 2 -25.44 32.11 -7.73
C THR A 2 -25.08 33.58 -7.60
N ASN A 3 -24.28 34.12 -8.52
CA ASN A 3 -24.18 35.57 -8.64
C ASN A 3 -25.55 36.14 -9.04
N LEU A 4 -25.77 37.45 -8.82
CA LEU A 4 -27.02 38.16 -9.14
C LEU A 4 -27.43 38.04 -10.63
N ASP A 5 -26.50 37.61 -11.47
CA ASP A 5 -26.55 37.43 -12.92
C ASP A 5 -26.72 35.96 -13.37
N GLY A 6 -26.95 35.02 -12.43
CA GLY A 6 -27.24 33.62 -12.76
C GLY A 6 -26.05 32.78 -13.25
N THR A 7 -24.86 33.40 -13.32
CA THR A 7 -23.62 32.71 -13.66
C THR A 7 -23.19 31.81 -12.48
N PRO A 8 -22.82 30.53 -12.71
CA PRO A 8 -22.27 29.69 -11.66
C PRO A 8 -20.97 30.34 -11.17
N THR A 9 -20.87 30.59 -9.86
CA THR A 9 -19.62 31.03 -9.24
C THR A 9 -18.54 30.00 -9.54
N ILE A 10 -17.56 30.37 -10.37
CA ILE A 10 -16.37 29.55 -10.62
C ILE A 10 -15.53 29.60 -9.33
N THR A 11 -15.84 28.70 -8.40
CA THR A 11 -14.97 28.46 -7.25
C THR A 11 -13.66 27.88 -7.77
N LYS A 12 -12.58 28.64 -7.62
CA LYS A 12 -11.22 28.22 -7.97
C LYS A 12 -10.95 26.84 -7.34
N PRO A 13 -10.46 25.85 -8.11
CA PRO A 13 -10.14 24.55 -7.53
C PRO A 13 -9.15 24.75 -6.39
N SER A 14 -9.42 24.11 -5.25
CA SER A 14 -8.55 24.20 -4.08
C SER A 14 -7.33 23.31 -4.31
N TYR A 15 -6.28 23.91 -4.89
CA TYR A 15 -4.98 23.27 -5.12
C TYR A 15 -4.30 22.85 -3.81
N THR A 16 -4.69 23.42 -2.67
CA THR A 16 -4.14 23.12 -1.34
C THR A 16 -4.24 21.63 -1.01
N PHE A 17 -5.38 21.01 -1.30
CA PHE A 17 -5.56 19.57 -1.06
C PHE A 17 -4.56 18.74 -1.89
N TRP A 18 -4.42 19.06 -3.18
CA TRP A 18 -3.52 18.32 -4.08
C TRP A 18 -2.05 18.51 -3.74
N ILE A 19 -1.64 19.72 -3.36
CA ILE A 19 -0.28 20.01 -2.91
C ILE A 19 0.04 19.17 -1.66
N LEU A 20 -0.87 19.10 -0.69
CA LEU A 20 -0.68 18.28 0.51
C LEU A 20 -0.68 16.78 0.17
N PHE A 21 -1.60 16.32 -0.67
CA PHE A 21 -1.71 14.92 -1.07
C PHE A 21 -0.43 14.42 -1.76
N TYR A 22 0.04 15.12 -2.79
CA TYR A 22 1.30 14.78 -3.46
C TYR A 22 2.53 15.05 -2.60
N GLY A 23 2.50 16.10 -1.78
CA GLY A 23 3.56 16.41 -0.82
C GLY A 23 3.81 15.25 0.15
N ILE A 24 2.75 14.63 0.67
CA ILE A 24 2.84 13.46 1.55
C ILE A 24 3.40 12.24 0.81
N ILE A 25 2.95 11.98 -0.42
CA ILE A 25 3.45 10.84 -1.22
C ILE A 25 4.95 11.02 -1.51
N CYS A 26 5.35 12.19 -2.01
CA CYS A 26 6.74 12.49 -2.35
C CYS A 26 7.64 12.49 -1.11
N SER A 27 7.20 13.10 0.00
CA SER A 27 7.99 13.10 1.24
C SER A 27 8.14 11.68 1.80
N SER A 28 7.11 10.84 1.72
CA SER A 28 7.17 9.44 2.15
C SER A 28 8.17 8.64 1.33
N TRP A 29 8.11 8.73 -0.01
CA TRP A 29 9.09 8.09 -0.89
C TRP A 29 10.51 8.60 -0.66
N LEU A 30 10.69 9.91 -0.48
CA LEU A 30 11.99 10.51 -0.22
C LEU A 30 12.59 10.05 1.11
N LEU A 31 11.79 10.02 2.19
CA LEU A 31 12.23 9.53 3.49
C LEU A 31 12.62 8.05 3.43
N LEU A 32 11.81 7.20 2.78
CA LEU A 32 12.15 5.79 2.57
C LEU A 32 13.43 5.61 1.75
N PHE A 33 13.63 6.44 0.72
CA PHE A 33 14.86 6.43 -0.09
C PHE A 33 16.08 6.80 0.76
N VAL A 34 15.97 7.85 1.56
CA VAL A 34 17.03 8.30 2.47
C VAL A 34 17.35 7.19 3.48
N MET A 35 16.34 6.57 4.09
CA MET A 35 16.52 5.44 5.01
C MET A 35 17.22 4.24 4.37
N SER A 36 16.87 3.90 3.13
CA SER A 36 17.51 2.82 2.36
C SER A 36 18.95 3.17 1.94
N ALA A 37 19.24 4.46 1.72
CA ALA A 37 20.54 4.94 1.28
C ALA A 37 21.54 5.18 2.43
N THR A 38 21.07 5.29 3.69
CA THR A 38 21.93 5.60 4.84
C THR A 38 23.03 4.57 5.10
N ASP A 39 22.83 3.30 4.71
CA ASP A 39 23.87 2.27 4.80
C ASP A 39 25.01 2.47 3.79
N LYS A 40 24.81 3.28 2.75
CA LYS A 40 25.76 3.45 1.62
C LYS A 40 26.47 4.80 1.59
N VAL A 41 26.08 5.78 2.41
CA VAL A 41 26.63 7.15 2.36
C VAL A 41 27.35 7.51 3.68
N PRO A 42 28.69 7.64 3.69
CA PRO A 42 29.43 8.09 4.87
C PRO A 42 29.21 9.59 5.09
N GLY A 43 28.51 10.00 6.16
CA GLY A 43 28.41 11.42 6.56
C GLY A 43 27.09 11.86 7.21
N LEU A 44 26.03 11.04 7.13
CA LEU A 44 24.72 11.36 7.72
C LEU A 44 24.57 10.75 9.13
N THR A 45 25.38 11.20 10.08
CA THR A 45 25.37 10.69 11.47
C THR A 45 24.04 10.91 12.18
N PHE A 46 23.30 11.98 11.87
CA PHE A 46 21.98 12.26 12.46
C PHE A 46 20.86 11.31 12.00
N ILE A 47 20.99 10.70 10.81
CA ILE A 47 20.03 9.67 10.31
C ILE A 47 20.50 8.26 10.68
N LYS A 48 21.81 8.07 10.91
CA LYS A 48 22.35 6.82 11.45
C LYS A 48 21.73 6.44 12.80
N ASP A 49 21.35 7.38 13.65
CA ASP A 49 20.68 7.04 14.93
C ASP A 49 19.28 6.44 14.73
N PHE A 50 18.61 6.73 13.60
CA PHE A 50 17.37 6.04 13.19
C PHE A 50 17.64 4.66 12.57
N CYS A 51 18.81 4.45 11.93
CA CYS A 51 19.21 3.19 11.29
C CYS A 51 19.88 2.20 12.26
N VAL A 52 20.68 2.66 13.23
CA VAL A 52 21.32 1.85 14.28
C VAL A 52 20.26 1.24 15.20
N SER A 53 19.08 1.84 15.27
CA SER A 53 17.97 1.28 16.02
C SER A 53 17.32 0.05 15.37
N ALA A 54 17.69 -0.36 14.15
CA ALA A 54 17.11 -1.56 13.52
C ALA A 54 17.52 -2.87 14.20
N SER A 55 18.70 -2.93 14.83
CA SER A 55 19.12 -4.12 15.60
C SER A 55 18.45 -4.23 16.97
N GLU A 56 17.86 -3.13 17.47
CA GLU A 56 17.01 -3.06 18.67
C GLU A 56 15.66 -2.37 18.35
N ALA A 57 15.07 -2.69 17.19
CA ALA A 57 13.94 -1.92 16.67
C ALA A 57 12.76 -1.91 17.65
N SER A 58 12.50 -0.75 18.23
CA SER A 58 11.30 -0.52 19.01
C SER A 58 10.07 -0.60 18.09
N ILE A 59 8.95 -1.09 18.61
CA ILE A 59 7.68 -1.17 17.86
C ILE A 59 7.30 0.20 17.27
N PHE A 60 7.66 1.29 17.94
CA PHE A 60 7.40 2.65 17.48
C PHE A 60 8.13 2.99 16.17
N GLN A 61 9.38 2.56 16.00
CA GLN A 61 10.13 2.82 14.77
C GLN A 61 9.60 1.98 13.60
N LEU A 62 9.28 0.71 13.86
CA LEU A 62 8.63 -0.15 12.87
C LEU A 62 7.28 0.44 12.44
N THR A 63 6.51 0.97 13.38
CA THR A 63 5.25 1.68 13.12
C THR A 63 5.48 2.90 12.22
N GLY A 64 6.52 3.69 12.48
CA GLY A 64 6.90 4.82 11.63
C GLY A 64 7.26 4.40 10.21
N MET A 65 8.09 3.36 10.06
CA MET A 65 8.51 2.83 8.76
C MET A 65 7.31 2.30 7.95
N TRP A 66 6.47 1.44 8.55
CA TRP A 66 5.27 0.92 7.90
C TRP A 66 4.26 2.01 7.55
N SER A 67 4.16 3.06 8.37
CA SER A 67 3.33 4.24 8.07
C SER A 67 3.82 4.95 6.82
N LEU A 68 5.13 5.21 6.71
CA LEU A 68 5.74 5.81 5.51
C LEU A 68 5.54 4.92 4.28
N MET A 69 5.71 3.61 4.43
CA MET A 69 5.57 2.64 3.35
C MET A 69 4.14 2.59 2.82
N ILE A 70 3.16 2.47 3.72
CA ILE A 70 1.75 2.51 3.34
C ILE A 70 1.38 3.88 2.75
N GLY A 71 1.90 4.97 3.31
CA GLY A 71 1.77 6.33 2.77
C GLY A 71 2.27 6.44 1.32
N ALA A 72 3.47 5.91 1.06
CA ALA A 72 4.13 5.95 -0.23
C ALA A 72 3.42 5.08 -1.29
N MET A 73 2.94 3.89 -0.91
CA MET A 73 2.41 2.91 -1.87
C MET A 73 0.89 3.00 -2.05
N MET A 74 0.14 3.26 -0.99
CA MET A 74 -1.32 3.10 -0.99
C MET A 74 -2.08 4.37 -1.31
N LEU A 75 -1.54 5.55 -0.99
CA LEU A 75 -2.16 6.83 -1.40
C LEU A 75 -2.19 7.01 -2.92
N PRO A 76 -1.12 6.70 -3.69
CA PRO A 76 -1.19 6.77 -5.16
C PRO A 76 -2.33 5.93 -5.73
N SER A 77 -2.59 4.75 -5.17
CA SER A 77 -3.69 3.89 -5.62
C SER A 77 -5.09 4.45 -5.35
N PHE A 78 -5.21 5.38 -4.40
CA PHE A 78 -6.47 6.04 -4.03
C PHE A 78 -6.78 7.26 -4.91
N TYR A 79 -5.82 7.70 -5.74
CA TYR A 79 -5.92 8.87 -6.61
C TYR A 79 -7.23 8.93 -7.42
N ASN A 80 -7.59 7.84 -8.10
CA ASN A 80 -8.77 7.81 -8.96
C ASN A 80 -10.07 8.05 -8.18
N PHE A 81 -10.19 7.56 -6.95
CA PHE A 81 -11.37 7.80 -6.10
C PHE A 81 -11.45 9.26 -5.65
N VAL A 82 -10.29 9.86 -5.33
CA VAL A 82 -10.18 11.25 -4.90
C VAL A 82 -10.61 12.20 -6.01
N VAL A 83 -10.12 12.00 -7.24
CA VAL A 83 -10.49 12.81 -8.42
C VAL A 83 -12.00 12.73 -8.66
N VAL A 84 -12.54 11.52 -8.74
CA VAL A 84 -13.98 11.30 -8.99
C VAL A 84 -14.86 11.94 -7.92
N HIS A 85 -14.49 11.77 -6.65
CA HIS A 85 -15.25 12.37 -5.55
C HIS A 85 -15.19 13.89 -5.56
N GLN A 86 -14.04 14.49 -5.88
CA GLN A 86 -13.93 15.94 -6.03
C GLN A 86 -14.79 16.46 -7.17
N ASP A 87 -14.82 15.77 -8.30
CA ASP A 87 -15.62 16.16 -9.46
C ASP A 87 -17.12 16.17 -9.12
N ILE A 88 -17.62 15.07 -8.51
CA ILE A 88 -19.01 14.98 -8.04
C ILE A 88 -19.33 16.08 -7.02
N ARG A 89 -18.40 16.41 -6.11
CA ARG A 89 -18.59 17.44 -5.08
C ARG A 89 -18.19 18.85 -5.53
N ARG A 90 -18.02 19.09 -6.84
CA ARG A 90 -17.68 20.41 -7.42
C ARG A 90 -16.44 21.04 -6.77
N ASN A 91 -15.39 20.25 -6.56
CA ASN A 91 -14.10 20.65 -5.96
C ASN A 91 -14.13 21.04 -4.48
N ASP A 92 -15.11 20.56 -3.70
CA ASP A 92 -15.08 20.71 -2.24
C ASP A 92 -13.96 19.85 -1.61
N SER A 93 -12.90 20.55 -1.16
CA SER A 93 -11.74 19.93 -0.52
C SER A 93 -12.03 19.35 0.86
N ARG A 94 -13.02 19.87 1.62
CA ARG A 94 -13.30 19.39 2.97
C ARG A 94 -13.91 18.00 2.94
N HIS A 95 -14.91 17.78 2.09
CA HIS A 95 -15.50 16.47 1.89
C HIS A 95 -14.48 15.46 1.37
N THR A 96 -13.61 15.86 0.44
CA THR A 96 -12.56 14.99 -0.10
C THR A 96 -11.47 14.67 0.91
N ALA A 97 -11.10 15.64 1.75
CA ALA A 97 -10.18 15.41 2.86
C ALA A 97 -10.76 14.40 3.86
N LEU A 98 -12.07 14.46 4.16
CA LEU A 98 -12.74 13.48 5.02
C LEU A 98 -12.83 12.09 4.40
N LEU A 99 -13.09 12.00 3.09
CA LEU A 99 -12.99 10.74 2.36
C LEU A 99 -11.58 10.15 2.48
N THR A 100 -10.57 10.98 2.26
CA THR A 100 -9.17 10.56 2.31
C THR A 100 -8.73 10.17 3.72
N SER A 101 -9.20 10.88 4.75
CA SER A 101 -8.90 10.54 6.15
C SER A 101 -9.56 9.24 6.59
N GLY A 102 -10.77 8.94 6.12
CA GLY A 102 -11.41 7.63 6.35
C GLY A 102 -10.63 6.47 5.74
N TYR A 103 -10.09 6.67 4.54
CA TYR A 103 -9.21 5.69 3.88
C TYR A 103 -7.91 5.48 4.66
N VAL A 104 -7.24 6.57 5.04
CA VAL A 104 -5.99 6.54 5.81
C VAL A 104 -6.19 5.93 7.20
N ALA A 105 -7.34 6.17 7.85
CA ALA A 105 -7.63 5.63 9.18
C ALA A 105 -7.58 4.09 9.22
N ILE A 106 -8.07 3.43 8.17
CA ILE A 106 -8.01 1.96 8.06
C ILE A 106 -6.56 1.50 7.90
N TRP A 107 -5.78 2.20 7.09
CA TRP A 107 -4.36 1.89 6.92
C TRP A 107 -3.54 2.11 8.19
N VAL A 108 -3.83 3.17 8.94
CA VAL A 108 -3.24 3.41 10.27
C VAL A 108 -3.55 2.26 11.23
N ALA A 109 -4.73 1.65 11.15
CA ALA A 109 -5.05 0.46 11.94
C ALA A 109 -4.26 -0.80 11.51
N VAL A 110 -3.83 -0.88 10.25
CA VAL A 110 -3.01 -1.99 9.74
C VAL A 110 -1.53 -1.86 10.11
N VAL A 111 -1.03 -0.63 10.27
CA VAL A 111 0.40 -0.37 10.60
C VAL A 111 0.88 -1.12 11.85
N PRO A 112 0.19 -1.08 13.01
CA PRO A 112 0.62 -1.83 14.18
C PRO A 112 0.68 -3.33 13.90
N LEU A 113 -0.31 -3.89 13.20
CA LEU A 113 -0.34 -5.32 12.87
C LEU A 113 0.89 -5.73 12.05
N ALA A 114 1.25 -4.93 11.04
CA ALA A 114 2.43 -5.19 10.23
C ALA A 114 3.73 -5.06 11.05
N SER A 115 3.79 -4.07 11.94
CA SER A 115 4.94 -3.82 12.81
C SER A 115 5.14 -4.94 13.84
N PHE A 116 4.06 -5.41 14.49
CA PHE A 116 4.08 -6.55 15.40
C PHE A 116 4.48 -7.84 14.67
N THR A 117 3.94 -8.05 13.47
CA THR A 117 4.26 -9.24 12.66
C THR A 117 5.74 -9.25 12.28
N GLN A 118 6.28 -8.12 11.83
CA GLN A 118 7.71 -8.01 11.52
C GLN A 118 8.57 -8.23 12.76
N LYS A 119 8.21 -7.63 13.91
CA LYS A 119 8.95 -7.83 15.16
C LYS A 119 8.92 -9.29 15.61
N TYR A 120 7.75 -9.93 15.57
CA TYR A 120 7.61 -11.34 15.93
C TYR A 120 8.49 -12.23 15.06
N PHE A 121 8.53 -12.01 13.74
CA PHE A 121 9.40 -12.78 12.86
C PHE A 121 10.90 -12.48 13.05
N LEU A 122 11.25 -11.25 13.43
CA LEU A 122 12.62 -10.88 13.78
C LEU A 122 13.07 -11.59 15.06
N ASP A 123 12.22 -11.61 16.10
CA ASP A 123 12.48 -12.26 17.39
C ASP A 123 12.56 -13.82 17.26
N GLN A 124 12.15 -14.39 16.12
CA GLN A 124 12.25 -15.81 15.80
C GLN A 124 13.40 -16.12 14.81
N ASP A 125 14.26 -15.14 14.50
CA ASP A 125 15.34 -15.24 13.51
C ASP A 125 14.86 -15.65 12.09
N LEU A 126 13.56 -15.52 11.80
CA LEU A 126 12.98 -15.86 10.51
C LEU A 126 13.22 -14.80 9.44
N ILE A 127 13.48 -13.56 9.88
CA ILE A 127 13.70 -12.38 9.05
C ILE A 127 14.99 -11.69 9.51
N GLY A 128 15.81 -11.24 8.56
CA GLY A 128 17.03 -10.48 8.84
C GLY A 128 16.74 -9.01 9.18
N LEU A 129 17.79 -8.29 9.59
CA LEU A 129 17.71 -6.85 9.86
C LEU A 129 17.28 -6.02 8.64
N ASP A 130 17.49 -6.54 7.43
CA ASP A 130 17.03 -6.00 6.15
C ASP A 130 15.52 -6.17 5.90
N GLY A 131 14.82 -6.84 6.82
CA GLY A 131 13.39 -7.16 6.69
C GLY A 131 13.12 -8.27 5.67
N ARG A 132 14.15 -9.04 5.28
CA ARG A 132 14.04 -10.14 4.33
C ARG A 132 14.00 -11.49 5.05
N SER A 133 13.13 -12.40 4.62
CA SER A 133 13.10 -13.74 5.20
C SER A 133 14.37 -14.53 4.87
N GLN A 134 14.94 -15.14 5.90
CA GLN A 134 16.16 -15.96 5.80
C GLN A 134 15.88 -17.39 5.32
N SER A 135 14.64 -17.86 5.43
CA SER A 135 14.24 -19.21 5.03
C SER A 135 13.69 -19.25 3.61
N MET A 136 14.30 -20.08 2.75
CA MET A 136 13.77 -20.33 1.41
C MET A 136 12.37 -20.96 1.45
N PHE A 137 12.11 -21.82 2.43
CA PHE A 137 10.79 -22.43 2.61
C PHE A 137 9.72 -21.37 2.93
N LEU A 138 10.01 -20.44 3.86
CA LEU A 138 9.09 -19.34 4.19
C LEU A 138 8.86 -18.42 2.98
N ASN A 139 9.91 -18.11 2.22
CA ASN A 139 9.78 -17.35 0.97
C ASN A 139 8.86 -18.04 -0.05
N GLY A 140 9.04 -19.36 -0.25
CA GLY A 140 8.18 -20.15 -1.13
C GLY A 140 6.72 -20.16 -0.66
N LEU A 141 6.48 -20.30 0.64
CA LEU A 141 5.14 -20.25 1.22
C LEU A 141 4.46 -18.89 1.04
N LEU A 142 5.17 -17.79 1.28
CA LEU A 142 4.64 -16.44 1.10
C LEU A 142 4.28 -16.16 -0.37
N LEU A 143 5.15 -16.57 -1.30
CA LEU A 143 4.88 -16.50 -2.74
C LEU A 143 3.66 -17.33 -3.14
N LEU A 144 3.52 -18.54 -2.58
CA LEU A 144 2.39 -19.41 -2.85
C LEU A 144 1.08 -18.81 -2.33
N ILE A 145 1.06 -18.30 -1.09
CA ILE A 145 -0.11 -17.63 -0.50
C ILE A 145 -0.52 -16.45 -1.36
N ALA A 146 0.42 -15.58 -1.73
CA ALA A 146 0.14 -14.43 -2.59
C ALA A 146 -0.39 -14.87 -3.96
N GLY A 147 0.22 -15.88 -4.58
CA GLY A 147 -0.17 -16.40 -5.88
C GLY A 147 -1.53 -17.08 -5.88
N VAL A 148 -1.86 -17.89 -4.87
CA VAL A 148 -3.19 -18.50 -4.74
C VAL A 148 -4.24 -17.45 -4.44
N TYR A 149 -3.92 -16.45 -3.60
CA TYR A 149 -4.83 -15.36 -3.27
C TYR A 149 -5.29 -14.59 -4.52
N GLN A 150 -4.41 -14.47 -5.53
CA GLN A 150 -4.73 -13.83 -6.83
C GLN A 150 -5.96 -14.42 -7.51
N PHE A 151 -6.21 -15.73 -7.36
CA PHE A 151 -7.34 -16.42 -7.99
C PHE A 151 -8.59 -16.52 -7.11
N THR A 152 -8.56 -15.96 -5.91
CA THR A 152 -9.69 -16.08 -4.98
C THR A 152 -10.86 -15.20 -5.41
N LYS A 153 -12.09 -15.69 -5.17
CA LYS A 153 -13.32 -14.91 -5.39
C LYS A 153 -13.34 -13.62 -4.57
N ILE A 154 -12.75 -13.65 -3.37
CA ILE A 154 -12.65 -12.49 -2.48
C ILE A 154 -11.80 -11.41 -3.13
N LYS A 155 -10.60 -11.76 -3.64
CA LYS A 155 -9.76 -10.80 -4.34
C LYS A 155 -10.46 -10.25 -5.58
N ASN A 156 -11.04 -11.10 -6.42
CA ASN A 156 -11.73 -10.63 -7.63
C ASN A 156 -12.88 -9.66 -7.31
N ALA A 157 -13.71 -9.98 -6.32
CA ALA A 157 -14.82 -9.10 -5.91
C ALA A 157 -14.34 -7.74 -5.41
N CYS A 158 -13.30 -7.71 -4.55
CA CYS A 158 -12.78 -6.43 -4.06
C CYS A 158 -12.02 -5.65 -5.15
N LEU A 159 -11.35 -6.34 -6.08
CA LEU A 159 -10.63 -5.72 -7.19
C LEU A 159 -11.58 -5.02 -8.16
N THR A 160 -12.75 -5.61 -8.45
CA THR A 160 -13.81 -4.97 -9.26
C THR A 160 -14.23 -3.62 -8.67
N VAL A 161 -14.34 -3.54 -7.33
CA VAL A 161 -14.67 -2.28 -6.65
C VAL A 161 -13.49 -1.31 -6.72
N CYS A 162 -12.26 -1.76 -6.40
CA CYS A 162 -11.06 -0.93 -6.44
C CYS A 162 -10.75 -0.35 -7.83
N SER A 163 -11.17 -1.04 -8.90
CA SER A 163 -10.87 -0.65 -10.28
C SER A 163 -11.96 0.20 -10.95
N SER A 164 -13.12 0.34 -10.29
CA SER A 164 -14.31 1.02 -10.82
C SER A 164 -14.79 2.15 -9.90
N PRO A 165 -14.06 3.28 -9.80
CA PRO A 165 -14.37 4.36 -8.86
C PRO A 165 -15.76 4.96 -9.07
N MET A 166 -16.18 5.17 -10.33
CA MET A 166 -17.51 5.71 -10.64
C MET A 166 -18.64 4.77 -10.18
N HIS A 167 -18.49 3.47 -10.41
CA HIS A 167 -19.51 2.49 -10.01
C HIS A 167 -19.67 2.45 -8.49
N PHE A 168 -18.57 2.59 -7.74
CA PHE A 168 -18.63 2.67 -6.28
C PHE A 168 -19.47 3.86 -5.82
N PHE A 169 -19.21 5.06 -6.31
CA PHE A 169 -19.96 6.25 -5.88
C PHE A 169 -21.42 6.22 -6.34
N LEU A 170 -21.74 5.65 -7.50
CA LEU A 170 -23.13 5.47 -7.92
C LEU A 170 -23.93 4.53 -6.99
N SER A 171 -23.27 3.49 -6.46
CA SER A 171 -23.94 2.45 -5.66
C SER A 171 -23.96 2.74 -4.15
N TYR A 172 -22.90 3.39 -3.64
CA TYR A 172 -22.64 3.52 -2.20
C TYR A 172 -22.58 4.97 -1.71
N TRP A 173 -23.08 5.93 -2.50
CA TRP A 173 -23.06 7.35 -2.12
C TRP A 173 -23.68 7.58 -0.74
N LYS A 174 -22.98 8.38 0.07
CA LYS A 174 -23.47 8.87 1.37
C LYS A 174 -23.26 10.38 1.45
N GLU A 175 -24.36 11.09 1.68
CA GLU A 175 -24.35 12.53 1.84
C GLU A 175 -23.72 12.98 3.17
N GLY A 176 -23.25 14.23 3.18
CA GLY A 176 -22.71 14.89 4.37
C GLY A 176 -21.26 14.51 4.71
N TYR A 177 -20.70 15.21 5.71
CA TYR A 177 -19.30 15.04 6.13
C TYR A 177 -19.03 13.63 6.70
N THR A 178 -19.96 13.10 7.48
CA THR A 178 -19.91 11.73 8.02
C THR A 178 -20.03 10.69 6.90
N GLY A 179 -20.83 10.98 5.87
CA GLY A 179 -20.93 10.17 4.67
C GLY A 179 -19.60 10.03 3.94
N SER A 180 -18.91 11.16 3.69
CA SER A 180 -17.57 11.17 3.08
C SER A 180 -16.58 10.31 3.87
N PHE A 181 -16.50 10.47 5.19
CA PHE A 181 -15.60 9.66 6.02
C PHE A 181 -15.93 8.16 5.97
N ARG A 182 -17.21 7.79 6.07
CA ARG A 182 -17.65 6.38 6.03
C ARG A 182 -17.39 5.73 4.67
N MET A 183 -17.56 6.48 3.57
CA MET A 183 -17.17 6.02 2.24
C MET A 183 -15.65 5.77 2.16
N GLY A 184 -14.85 6.66 2.75
CA GLY A 184 -13.40 6.49 2.87
C GLY A 184 -13.01 5.22 3.62
N VAL A 185 -13.64 4.96 4.76
CA VAL A 185 -13.46 3.74 5.56
C VAL A 185 -13.79 2.49 4.74
N HIS A 186 -14.93 2.50 4.04
CA HIS A 186 -15.31 1.38 3.17
C HIS A 186 -14.24 1.13 2.10
N LEU A 187 -13.81 2.18 1.39
CA LEU A 187 -12.76 2.06 0.37
C LEU A 187 -11.43 1.57 0.96
N GLY A 188 -11.07 2.00 2.18
CA GLY A 188 -9.91 1.51 2.91
C GLY A 188 -10.00 0.01 3.17
N THR A 189 -11.14 -0.50 3.67
CA THR A 189 -11.32 -1.93 3.95
C THR A 189 -11.24 -2.80 2.69
N VAL A 190 -11.85 -2.34 1.58
CA VAL A 190 -11.78 -3.01 0.28
C VAL A 190 -10.33 -3.04 -0.22
N CYS A 191 -9.60 -1.93 -0.08
CA CYS A 191 -8.20 -1.81 -0.48
C CYS A 191 -7.25 -2.70 0.35
N VAL A 192 -7.44 -2.80 1.66
CA VAL A 192 -6.64 -3.73 2.47
C VAL A 192 -6.93 -5.16 2.06
N THR A 193 -8.20 -5.50 1.84
CA THR A 193 -8.61 -6.85 1.44
C THR A 193 -8.08 -7.23 0.05
N CYS A 194 -7.95 -6.32 -0.93
CA CYS A 194 -7.37 -6.68 -2.23
C CYS A 194 -5.89 -7.06 -2.17
N CYS A 195 -5.18 -6.44 -1.24
CA CYS A 195 -3.76 -6.18 -1.42
C CYS A 195 -2.91 -6.69 -0.25
N TRP A 196 -3.53 -7.16 0.85
CA TRP A 196 -2.81 -7.72 2.01
C TRP A 196 -1.86 -8.88 1.62
N ALA A 197 -2.29 -9.78 0.74
CA ALA A 197 -1.47 -10.93 0.36
C ALA A 197 -0.24 -10.52 -0.45
N LEU A 198 -0.35 -9.49 -1.32
CA LEU A 198 0.81 -8.92 -2.00
C LEU A 198 1.73 -8.16 -1.05
N MET A 199 1.20 -7.61 0.04
CA MET A 199 2.03 -6.96 1.05
C MET A 199 2.92 -7.92 1.82
N LEU A 200 2.52 -9.18 1.96
CA LEU A 200 3.38 -10.22 2.53
C LEU A 200 4.68 -10.41 1.71
N LEU A 201 4.65 -10.11 0.41
CA LEU A 201 5.84 -10.21 -0.45
C LEU A 201 6.91 -9.16 -0.12
N ALA A 202 6.60 -8.13 0.69
CA ALA A 202 7.61 -7.23 1.22
C ALA A 202 8.67 -7.99 2.03
N PHE A 203 8.29 -9.07 2.73
CA PHE A 203 9.22 -9.90 3.48
C PHE A 203 10.07 -10.82 2.59
N VAL A 204 9.64 -11.09 1.35
CA VAL A 204 10.40 -11.94 0.41
C VAL A 204 11.54 -11.15 -0.23
N GLY A 205 11.26 -9.94 -0.72
CA GLY A 205 12.28 -9.09 -1.36
C GLY A 205 13.06 -8.19 -0.40
N GLY A 206 12.59 -8.09 0.85
CA GLY A 206 13.11 -7.20 1.88
C GLY A 206 12.37 -5.86 1.88
N ALA A 207 11.85 -5.47 3.04
CA ALA A 207 11.13 -4.21 3.21
C ALA A 207 12.00 -2.98 2.89
N MET A 208 13.33 -3.11 3.00
CA MET A 208 14.28 -2.04 2.69
C MET A 208 14.74 -2.01 1.21
N ASN A 209 14.31 -2.98 0.39
CA ASN A 209 14.67 -3.02 -1.02
C ASN A 209 13.74 -2.13 -1.86
N MET A 210 14.23 -0.93 -2.16
CA MET A 210 13.45 0.09 -2.86
C MET A 210 12.96 -0.35 -4.25
N LEU A 211 13.77 -1.14 -4.96
CA LEU A 211 13.43 -1.63 -6.30
C LEU A 211 12.28 -2.65 -6.23
N TRP A 212 12.33 -3.52 -5.22
CA TRP A 212 11.28 -4.50 -4.97
C TRP A 212 9.96 -3.83 -4.57
N MET A 213 10.02 -2.85 -3.65
CA MET A 213 8.83 -2.13 -3.21
C MET A 213 8.24 -1.29 -4.34
N ALA A 214 9.06 -0.62 -5.16
CA ALA A 214 8.58 0.06 -6.37
C ALA A 214 7.89 -0.91 -7.35
N GLY A 215 8.45 -2.12 -7.52
CA GLY A 215 7.84 -3.19 -8.31
C GLY A 215 6.47 -3.62 -7.78
N LEU A 216 6.36 -3.92 -6.48
CA LEU A 216 5.09 -4.28 -5.83
C LEU A 216 4.05 -3.16 -5.94
N THR A 217 4.47 -1.90 -5.73
CA THR A 217 3.58 -0.73 -5.90
C THR A 217 3.03 -0.66 -7.32
N SER A 218 3.91 -0.83 -8.31
CA SER A 218 3.54 -0.77 -9.73
C SER A 218 2.53 -1.87 -10.07
N ILE A 219 2.76 -3.09 -9.58
CA ILE A 219 1.82 -4.21 -9.74
C ILE A 219 0.45 -3.84 -9.15
N MET A 220 0.41 -3.35 -7.91
CA MET A 220 -0.86 -3.01 -7.24
C MET A 220 -1.60 -1.85 -7.93
N ILE A 221 -0.87 -0.85 -8.43
CA ILE A 221 -1.48 0.26 -9.19
C ILE A 221 -2.07 -0.27 -10.50
N ILE A 222 -1.35 -1.12 -11.22
CA ILE A 222 -1.82 -1.69 -12.50
C ILE A 222 -3.01 -2.62 -12.27
N GLU A 223 -3.00 -3.47 -11.24
CA GLU A 223 -4.15 -4.31 -10.88
C GLU A 223 -5.41 -3.48 -10.63
N LYS A 224 -5.25 -2.30 -10.02
CA LYS A 224 -6.37 -1.38 -9.73
C LYS A 224 -6.80 -0.56 -10.94
N GLN A 225 -6.22 -0.74 -12.13
CA GLN A 225 -6.72 -0.12 -13.35
C GLN A 225 -7.80 -1.00 -14.01
N GLY A 226 -9.00 -0.43 -14.17
CA GLY A 226 -10.21 -1.14 -14.62
C GLY A 226 -10.04 -2.00 -15.88
N HIS A 227 -9.27 -1.55 -16.87
CA HIS A 227 -9.24 -2.19 -18.19
C HIS A 227 -8.41 -3.50 -18.25
N LEU A 228 -7.50 -3.75 -17.31
CA LEU A 228 -6.62 -4.94 -17.31
C LEU A 228 -6.68 -5.76 -16.03
N SER A 229 -7.47 -5.35 -15.04
CA SER A 229 -7.43 -5.89 -13.67
C SER A 229 -7.46 -7.42 -13.60
N GLU A 230 -8.43 -8.08 -14.22
CA GLU A 230 -8.61 -9.55 -14.14
C GLU A 230 -7.50 -10.33 -14.87
N LYS A 231 -7.16 -9.93 -16.11
CA LYS A 231 -6.11 -10.59 -16.89
C LYS A 231 -4.74 -10.41 -16.25
N PHE A 232 -4.46 -9.21 -15.76
CA PHE A 232 -3.18 -8.88 -15.14
C PHE A 232 -3.03 -9.57 -13.78
N SER A 233 -4.09 -9.60 -12.96
CA SER A 233 -4.12 -10.34 -11.70
C SER A 233 -3.89 -11.84 -11.92
N GLY A 234 -4.49 -12.42 -12.96
CA GLY A 234 -4.23 -13.82 -13.35
C GLY A 234 -2.76 -14.06 -13.74
N LEU A 235 -2.16 -13.16 -14.54
CA LEU A 235 -0.75 -13.25 -14.91
C LEU A 235 0.15 -13.19 -13.67
N VAL A 236 -0.06 -12.20 -12.79
CA VAL A 236 0.68 -12.05 -11.53
C VAL A 236 0.51 -13.29 -10.63
N GLY A 237 -0.70 -13.86 -10.56
CA GLY A 237 -0.94 -15.11 -9.83
C GLY A 237 -0.12 -16.28 -10.37
N THR A 238 -0.15 -16.50 -11.69
CA THR A 238 0.62 -17.59 -12.31
C THR A 238 2.12 -17.44 -12.12
N THR A 239 2.66 -16.23 -12.25
CA THR A 239 4.10 -15.98 -12.06
C THR A 239 4.52 -16.20 -10.61
N LEU A 240 3.70 -15.77 -9.64
CA LEU A 240 3.96 -16.00 -8.21
C LEU A 240 3.92 -17.49 -7.85
N ILE A 241 2.95 -18.25 -8.37
CA ILE A 241 2.88 -19.71 -8.15
C ILE A 241 4.06 -20.44 -8.79
N GLY A 242 4.46 -20.03 -10.00
CA GLY A 242 5.65 -20.57 -10.67
C GLY A 242 6.91 -20.30 -9.86
N ALA A 243 7.10 -19.06 -9.41
CA ALA A 243 8.21 -18.68 -8.55
C ALA A 243 8.21 -19.47 -7.23
N ALA A 244 7.05 -19.60 -6.58
CA ALA A 244 6.89 -20.38 -5.34
C ALA A 244 7.30 -21.84 -5.54
N SER A 245 6.86 -22.47 -6.63
CA SER A 245 7.17 -23.86 -6.95
C SER A 245 8.68 -24.06 -7.14
N ILE A 246 9.33 -23.15 -7.87
CA ILE A 246 10.79 -23.18 -8.07
C ILE A 246 11.52 -23.01 -6.74
N THR A 247 11.13 -22.02 -5.92
CA THR A 247 11.77 -21.75 -4.63
C THR A 247 11.62 -22.92 -3.65
N LEU A 248 10.44 -23.55 -3.58
CA LEU A 248 10.20 -24.71 -2.71
C LEU A 248 10.95 -25.98 -3.18
N VAL A 249 11.01 -26.23 -4.49
CA VAL A 249 11.80 -27.35 -5.02
C VAL A 249 13.28 -27.16 -4.71
N LEU A 250 13.79 -25.93 -4.88
CA LEU A 250 15.18 -25.59 -4.52
C LEU A 250 15.45 -25.76 -3.02
N SER A 251 14.51 -25.35 -2.15
CA SER A 251 14.70 -25.51 -0.70
C SER A 251 14.78 -26.99 -0.29
N ILE A 252 13.88 -27.83 -0.80
CA ILE A 252 13.87 -29.28 -0.53
C ILE A 252 15.16 -29.92 -1.07
N PHE A 253 15.59 -29.54 -2.28
CA PHE A 253 16.81 -30.09 -2.86
C PHE A 253 18.06 -29.75 -2.02
N LEU A 254 18.14 -28.53 -1.50
CA LEU A 254 19.23 -28.10 -0.62
C LEU A 254 19.22 -28.84 0.72
N GLU A 255 18.03 -29.06 1.31
CA GLU A 255 17.87 -29.84 2.55
C GLU A 255 18.25 -31.31 2.39
N VAL A 256 18.03 -31.90 1.21
CA VAL A 256 18.39 -33.31 0.93
C VAL A 256 19.89 -33.49 0.65
N MET A 257 20.60 -32.45 0.20
CA MET A 257 22.04 -32.51 -0.10
C MET A 257 22.96 -32.21 1.10
N ILE A 258 22.45 -31.61 2.17
CA ILE A 258 23.19 -31.29 3.40
C ILE A 258 23.03 -32.42 4.42
#